data_AF-A0AA43QTS5-F1
#
_entry.id   AF-A0AA43QTS5-F1
#
_cell.length_a   1.000
_cell.length_b   1.000
_cell.length_c   1.000
_cell.angle_alpha   90.00
_cell.angle_beta   90.00
_cell.angle_gamma   90.00
#
_symmetry.space_group_name_H-M   'P 1'
#
loop_
_entity.id
_entity.type
_entity.pdbx_description
1 polymer ?
#
loop_
_entity_poly.entity_id
_entity_poly.type
_entity_poly.pdbx_seq_one_letter_code
_entity_poly.pdbx_strand_id
1 'polypeptide(L)'
;IYYGILWQTSSFMASDAWCTIPFLTHKKSSLDRVHDVLLQAPKCMKLRTDMMDAEAKGLDERHEMLRERLYKLASGLLSRLEVYWELYREEVDTHYDHGQYFEVSDFTSDPLEWIVTAPDDVDFHDAFAATVIPDFDAAIAMMSGFLTASSLTDQARLAHRKRKAIHCASILEAVNWHNRQGPLSGGDHSIVVALKIVIHVAPSEMQKEKCRELLAEWGKARGVEGIATVWGSLLAGAFAPRFNPWEPTNHFYD
;
A
#
# COMPACT_ATOMS: atom_id res chain seq x y z
N ILE A 1 -3.83 -12.48 -4.38
CA ILE A 1 -3.81 -10.99 -4.24
C ILE A 1 -3.50 -10.33 -5.58
N TYR A 2 -2.34 -10.61 -6.17
CA TYR A 2 -1.86 -9.97 -7.41
C TYR A 2 -2.87 -9.95 -8.57
N TYR A 3 -3.45 -11.09 -8.95
CA TYR A 3 -4.50 -11.17 -9.98
C TYR A 3 -5.71 -10.26 -9.68
N GLY A 4 -6.17 -10.22 -8.43
CA GLY A 4 -7.31 -9.37 -8.06
C GLY A 4 -7.00 -7.89 -8.19
N ILE A 5 -5.79 -7.46 -7.77
CA ILE A 5 -5.33 -6.07 -7.93
C ILE A 5 -5.21 -5.73 -9.42
N LEU A 6 -4.66 -6.64 -10.23
CA LEU A 6 -4.36 -6.41 -11.63
C LEU A 6 -5.61 -6.33 -12.51
N TRP A 7 -6.58 -7.19 -12.25
CA TRP A 7 -7.84 -7.24 -13.01
C TRP A 7 -8.97 -6.42 -12.36
N GLN A 8 -8.70 -5.79 -11.21
CA GLN A 8 -9.70 -5.10 -10.37
C GLN A 8 -10.93 -5.97 -10.06
N THR A 9 -10.76 -7.29 -10.08
CA THR A 9 -11.81 -8.26 -9.78
C THR A 9 -11.66 -8.71 -8.34
N SER A 10 -12.76 -8.74 -7.59
CA SER A 10 -12.77 -9.38 -6.27
C SER A 10 -12.36 -10.84 -6.45
N SER A 11 -11.31 -11.26 -5.76
CA SER A 11 -10.97 -12.68 -5.71
C SER A 11 -12.11 -13.46 -5.06
N PHE A 12 -12.40 -14.67 -5.52
CA PHE A 12 -13.29 -15.59 -4.77
C PHE A 12 -12.74 -15.83 -3.36
N MET A 13 -11.41 -15.74 -3.20
CA MET A 13 -10.72 -15.82 -1.91
C MET A 13 -11.01 -14.64 -0.98
N ALA A 14 -11.62 -13.57 -1.48
CA ALA A 14 -12.06 -12.42 -0.70
C ALA A 14 -13.52 -12.56 -0.21
N SER A 15 -14.18 -13.70 -0.46
CA SER A 15 -15.54 -13.96 0.00
C SER A 15 -15.56 -14.37 1.48
N ASP A 16 -16.64 -14.03 2.18
CA ASP A 16 -16.81 -14.44 3.59
C ASP A 16 -16.73 -15.97 3.75
N ALA A 17 -17.25 -16.71 2.77
CA ALA A 17 -17.17 -18.18 2.73
C ALA A 17 -15.73 -18.69 2.70
N TRP A 18 -14.87 -18.13 1.83
CA TRP A 18 -13.45 -18.51 1.80
C TRP A 18 -12.72 -18.05 3.06
N CYS A 19 -13.13 -16.92 3.62
CA CYS A 19 -12.54 -16.40 4.83
C CYS A 19 -12.89 -17.21 6.09
N THR A 20 -13.83 -18.15 6.02
CA THR A 20 -14.37 -18.88 7.18
C THR A 20 -14.28 -20.40 7.05
N ILE A 21 -14.64 -20.99 5.90
CA ILE A 21 -14.82 -22.44 5.73
C ILE A 21 -13.50 -23.24 5.84
N PRO A 22 -12.40 -22.85 5.19
CA PRO A 22 -11.13 -23.60 5.29
C PRO A 22 -10.49 -23.56 6.69
N PHE A 23 -10.94 -22.62 7.54
CA PHE A 23 -10.34 -22.32 8.83
C PHE A 23 -11.22 -22.76 10.01
N LEU A 24 -12.19 -23.66 9.75
CA LEU A 24 -12.98 -24.30 10.79
C LEU A 24 -12.14 -25.29 11.63
N THR A 25 -11.13 -25.90 11.02
CA THR A 25 -10.24 -26.88 11.68
C THR A 25 -8.94 -26.25 12.18
N HIS A 26 -8.39 -25.28 11.45
CA HIS A 26 -7.17 -24.56 11.82
C HIS A 26 -7.44 -23.06 11.85
N LYS A 27 -7.11 -22.42 12.97
CA LYS A 27 -7.25 -20.97 13.11
C LYS A 27 -6.34 -20.27 12.08
N LYS A 28 -6.86 -19.24 11.43
CA LYS A 28 -6.07 -18.33 10.59
C LYS A 28 -4.86 -17.78 11.34
N SER A 29 -3.71 -17.78 10.68
CA SER A 29 -2.52 -17.07 11.15
C SER A 29 -2.75 -15.55 11.09
N SER A 30 -1.89 -14.79 11.76
CA SER A 30 -1.84 -13.33 11.66
C SER A 30 -1.67 -12.88 10.20
N LEU A 31 -0.75 -13.50 9.45
CA LEU A 31 -0.54 -13.24 8.03
C LEU A 31 -1.81 -13.45 7.17
N ASP A 32 -2.54 -14.55 7.39
CA ASP A 32 -3.79 -14.84 6.65
C ASP A 32 -4.82 -13.71 6.81
N ARG A 33 -4.89 -13.11 8.01
CA ARG A 33 -5.84 -12.04 8.33
C ARG A 33 -5.52 -10.74 7.60
N VAL A 34 -4.24 -10.40 7.48
CA VAL A 34 -3.80 -9.25 6.67
C VAL A 34 -4.13 -9.49 5.20
N HIS A 35 -3.85 -10.71 4.70
CA HIS A 35 -4.15 -11.09 3.33
C HIS A 35 -5.64 -11.05 3.01
N ASP A 36 -6.53 -11.40 3.94
CA ASP A 36 -7.98 -11.23 3.77
C ASP A 36 -8.35 -9.77 3.45
N VAL A 37 -7.71 -8.79 4.11
CA VAL A 37 -7.95 -7.37 3.86
C VAL A 37 -7.41 -6.96 2.51
N LEU A 38 -6.17 -7.35 2.18
CA LEU A 38 -5.55 -7.08 0.87
C LEU A 38 -6.35 -7.68 -0.28
N LEU A 39 -6.95 -8.86 -0.10
CA LEU A 39 -7.80 -9.52 -1.09
C LEU A 39 -9.10 -8.76 -1.37
N GLN A 40 -9.56 -7.90 -0.45
CA GLN A 40 -10.73 -7.06 -0.63
C GLN A 40 -10.42 -5.69 -1.26
N ALA A 41 -9.15 -5.26 -1.24
CA ALA A 41 -8.70 -4.00 -1.83
C ALA A 41 -9.09 -3.78 -3.31
N PRO A 42 -9.18 -4.81 -4.19
CA PRO A 42 -9.66 -4.64 -5.57
C PRO A 42 -11.04 -3.97 -5.68
N LYS A 43 -11.93 -4.18 -4.70
CA LYS A 43 -13.24 -3.50 -4.68
C LYS A 43 -13.09 -1.99 -4.55
N CYS A 44 -12.16 -1.52 -3.71
CA CYS A 44 -11.82 -0.11 -3.58
C CYS A 44 -11.18 0.44 -4.88
N MET A 45 -10.30 -0.33 -5.52
CA MET A 45 -9.67 0.07 -6.79
C MET A 45 -10.70 0.29 -7.90
N LYS A 46 -11.68 -0.63 -8.01
CA LYS A 46 -12.77 -0.48 -8.96
C LYS A 46 -13.60 0.76 -8.68
N LEU A 47 -14.00 0.98 -7.42
CA LEU A 47 -14.75 2.18 -7.03
C LEU A 47 -13.97 3.47 -7.35
N ARG A 48 -12.66 3.50 -7.10
CA ARG A 48 -11.80 4.63 -7.46
C ARG A 48 -11.75 4.87 -8.97
N THR A 49 -11.60 3.81 -9.76
CA THR A 49 -11.58 3.90 -11.23
C THR A 49 -12.91 4.43 -11.75
N ASP A 50 -14.02 3.86 -11.29
CA ASP A 50 -15.38 4.31 -11.65
C ASP A 50 -15.64 5.77 -11.23
N MET A 51 -15.09 6.18 -10.08
CA MET A 51 -15.21 7.55 -9.55
C MET A 51 -14.47 8.56 -10.43
N MET A 52 -13.24 8.25 -10.86
CA MET A 52 -12.46 9.06 -11.79
C MET A 52 -13.13 9.13 -13.18
N ASP A 53 -13.68 8.01 -13.65
CA ASP A 53 -14.42 7.96 -14.91
C ASP A 53 -15.70 8.82 -14.88
N ALA A 54 -16.38 8.89 -13.72
CA ALA A 54 -17.54 9.74 -13.52
C ALA A 54 -17.16 11.22 -13.52
N GLU A 55 -16.05 11.58 -12.85
CA GLU A 55 -15.48 12.94 -12.83
C GLU A 55 -15.13 13.40 -14.25
N ALA A 56 -14.40 12.58 -15.00
CA ALA A 56 -14.01 12.89 -16.39
C ALA A 56 -15.21 13.09 -17.34
N LYS A 57 -16.39 12.56 -16.99
CA LYS A 57 -17.64 12.71 -17.74
C LYS A 57 -18.56 13.80 -17.19
N GLY A 58 -18.16 14.52 -16.14
CA GLY A 58 -18.98 15.54 -15.48
C GLY A 58 -20.24 14.97 -14.82
N LEU A 59 -20.21 13.72 -14.34
CA LEU A 59 -21.33 13.05 -13.70
C LEU A 59 -21.28 13.23 -12.17
N ASP A 60 -21.50 14.46 -11.70
CA ASP A 60 -21.26 14.87 -10.31
C ASP A 60 -22.00 14.01 -9.27
N GLU A 61 -23.30 13.73 -9.47
CA GLU A 61 -24.08 12.88 -8.55
C GLU A 61 -23.51 11.46 -8.45
N ARG A 62 -23.07 10.90 -9.59
CA ARG A 62 -22.48 9.57 -9.63
C ARG A 62 -21.09 9.56 -8.99
N HIS A 63 -20.29 10.60 -9.24
CA HIS A 63 -18.99 10.78 -8.62
C HIS A 63 -19.13 10.81 -7.09
N GLU A 64 -20.05 11.62 -6.56
CA GLU A 64 -20.25 11.76 -5.12
C GLU A 64 -20.72 10.46 -4.46
N MET A 65 -21.67 9.75 -5.09
CA MET A 65 -22.09 8.43 -4.62
C MET A 65 -20.92 7.43 -4.60
N LEU A 66 -20.05 7.43 -5.62
CA LEU A 66 -18.90 6.53 -5.68
C LEU A 66 -17.83 6.91 -4.65
N ARG A 67 -17.61 8.20 -4.43
CA ARG A 67 -16.73 8.75 -3.40
C ARG A 67 -17.15 8.28 -2.01
N GLU A 68 -18.43 8.43 -1.66
CA GLU A 68 -18.96 8.00 -0.36
C GLU A 68 -18.81 6.48 -0.16
N ARG A 69 -19.11 5.69 -1.20
CA ARG A 69 -18.93 4.23 -1.16
C ARG A 69 -17.47 3.83 -0.99
N LEU A 70 -16.55 4.49 -1.70
CA LEU A 70 -15.12 4.27 -1.57
C LEU A 70 -14.65 4.59 -0.15
N TYR A 71 -15.06 5.74 0.40
CA TYR A 71 -14.74 6.16 1.75
C TYR A 71 -15.22 5.13 2.78
N LYS A 72 -16.49 4.72 2.72
CA LYS A 72 -17.08 3.74 3.64
C LYS A 72 -16.38 2.39 3.58
N LEU A 73 -16.05 1.90 2.38
CA LEU A 73 -15.36 0.63 2.23
C LEU A 73 -13.91 0.69 2.72
N ALA A 74 -13.16 1.73 2.33
CA ALA A 74 -11.77 1.89 2.71
C ALA A 74 -11.61 2.11 4.22
N SER A 75 -12.47 2.93 4.84
CA SER A 75 -12.48 3.13 6.30
C SER A 75 -12.81 1.83 7.04
N GLY A 76 -13.81 1.07 6.57
CA GLY A 76 -14.15 -0.23 7.17
C GLY A 76 -13.01 -1.25 7.10
N LEU A 77 -12.26 -1.28 5.98
CA LEU A 77 -11.07 -2.12 5.85
C LEU A 77 -9.91 -1.63 6.74
N LEU A 78 -9.73 -0.31 6.87
CA LEU A 78 -8.73 0.28 7.76
C LEU A 78 -9.01 -0.03 9.23
N SER A 79 -10.26 0.09 9.68
CA SER A 79 -10.64 -0.28 11.05
C SER A 79 -10.42 -1.78 11.32
N ARG A 80 -10.59 -2.64 10.32
CA ARG A 80 -10.23 -4.07 10.46
C ARG A 80 -8.74 -4.29 10.62
N LEU A 81 -7.90 -3.49 9.97
CA LEU A 81 -6.44 -3.52 10.16
C LEU A 81 -6.06 -3.02 11.56
N GLU A 82 -6.74 -2.00 12.07
CA GLU A 82 -6.51 -1.50 13.43
C GLU A 82 -6.86 -2.56 14.49
N VAL A 83 -8.02 -3.23 14.35
CA VAL A 83 -8.39 -4.38 15.20
C VAL A 83 -7.40 -5.54 15.06
N TYR A 84 -6.93 -5.82 13.84
CA TYR A 84 -5.89 -6.82 13.63
C TYR A 84 -4.62 -6.47 14.42
N TRP A 85 -4.17 -5.21 14.34
CA TRP A 85 -2.96 -4.77 15.03
C TRP A 85 -3.09 -4.95 16.54
N GLU A 86 -4.22 -4.54 17.12
CA GLU A 86 -4.49 -4.72 18.55
C GLU A 86 -4.42 -6.19 19.00
N LEU A 87 -4.92 -7.11 18.16
CA LEU A 87 -4.97 -8.54 18.50
C LEU A 87 -3.65 -9.29 18.30
N TYR A 88 -2.84 -8.87 17.33
CA TYR A 88 -1.67 -9.64 16.88
C TYR A 88 -0.33 -8.91 17.06
N ARG A 89 -0.32 -7.66 17.56
CA ARG A 89 0.94 -6.92 17.79
C ARG A 89 1.96 -7.69 18.62
N GLU A 90 1.54 -8.39 19.68
CA GLU A 90 2.46 -9.13 20.54
C GLU A 90 3.04 -10.38 19.86
N GLU A 91 2.28 -10.98 18.94
CA GLU A 91 2.74 -12.12 18.13
C GLU A 91 3.68 -11.67 17.02
N VAL A 92 3.39 -10.52 16.39
CA VAL A 92 4.10 -10.04 15.21
C VAL A 92 5.38 -9.30 15.60
N ASP A 93 5.29 -8.26 16.43
CA ASP A 93 6.44 -7.53 16.98
C ASP A 93 5.98 -6.61 18.13
N THR A 94 6.43 -6.90 19.35
CA THR A 94 6.04 -6.14 20.55
C THR A 94 6.58 -4.71 20.57
N HIS A 95 7.67 -4.44 19.83
CA HIS A 95 8.37 -3.15 19.82
C HIS A 95 7.95 -2.28 18.65
N TYR A 96 7.11 -2.78 17.74
CA TYR A 96 6.73 -2.04 16.57
C TYR A 96 5.72 -0.93 16.87
N ASP A 97 6.20 0.32 16.87
CA ASP A 97 5.38 1.53 17.04
C ASP A 97 5.78 2.61 16.03
N HIS A 98 5.05 2.68 14.91
CA HIS A 98 5.28 3.65 13.85
C HIS A 98 5.34 5.11 14.30
N GLY A 99 4.59 5.47 15.35
CA GLY A 99 4.52 6.84 15.84
C GLY A 99 5.81 7.31 16.52
N GLN A 100 6.63 6.35 16.97
CA GLN A 100 7.92 6.61 17.62
C GLN A 100 9.09 6.56 16.63
N TYR A 101 9.01 5.73 15.60
CA TYR A 101 10.14 5.54 14.68
C TYR A 101 10.15 6.55 13.53
N PHE A 102 9.00 6.90 12.93
CA PHE A 102 9.04 7.67 11.69
C PHE A 102 8.68 9.13 11.91
N GLU A 103 9.70 9.98 11.91
CA GLU A 103 9.50 11.43 11.81
C GLU A 103 9.26 11.83 10.36
N VAL A 104 8.14 12.51 10.13
CA VAL A 104 7.89 13.20 8.87
C VAL A 104 8.43 14.61 9.06
N SER A 105 9.61 14.87 8.51
CA SER A 105 10.23 16.20 8.55
C SER A 105 9.34 17.24 7.87
N ASP A 106 9.25 18.44 8.46
CA ASP A 106 8.40 19.52 7.96
C ASP A 106 8.99 20.19 6.70
N PHE A 107 8.32 19.88 5.59
CA PHE A 107 8.04 20.69 4.40
C PHE A 107 9.20 21.33 3.61
N THR A 108 9.48 20.75 2.44
CA THR A 108 9.28 21.56 1.23
C THR A 108 7.78 21.81 1.08
N SER A 109 7.37 22.94 0.52
CA SER A 109 5.97 23.28 0.26
C SER A 109 5.24 22.27 -0.66
N ASP A 110 5.96 21.27 -1.15
CA ASP A 110 5.43 20.17 -1.93
C ASP A 110 5.24 18.89 -1.08
N PRO A 111 3.99 18.49 -0.80
CA PRO A 111 3.66 17.22 -0.15
C PRO A 111 4.17 15.96 -0.87
N LEU A 112 4.67 16.08 -2.11
CA LEU A 112 5.24 14.97 -2.89
C LEU A 112 6.70 14.64 -2.53
N GLU A 113 7.40 15.52 -1.80
CA GLU A 113 8.82 15.36 -1.49
C GLU A 113 9.09 14.90 -0.04
N TRP A 114 8.08 14.44 0.69
CA TRP A 114 8.28 14.02 2.07
C TRP A 114 9.34 12.93 2.20
N ILE A 115 10.45 13.31 2.84
CA ILE A 115 11.49 12.40 3.27
C ILE A 115 11.06 11.89 4.63
N VAL A 116 10.67 10.62 4.66
CA VAL A 116 10.45 9.89 5.90
C VAL A 116 11.77 9.22 6.24
N THR A 117 12.46 9.74 7.25
CA THR A 117 13.68 9.13 7.78
C THR A 117 13.28 8.08 8.81
N ALA A 118 13.70 6.84 8.56
CA ALA A 118 13.75 5.83 9.59
C ALA A 118 14.97 6.13 10.49
N PRO A 119 14.88 5.88 11.81
CA PRO A 119 16.04 5.90 12.68
C PRO A 119 16.98 4.76 12.28
N ASP A 120 18.27 4.98 12.51
CA ASP A 120 19.33 4.03 12.14
C ASP A 120 19.13 2.63 12.77
N ASP A 121 18.32 2.55 13.85
CA ASP A 121 18.05 1.36 14.66
C ASP A 121 16.63 0.76 14.46
N VAL A 122 15.94 1.02 13.34
CA VAL A 122 14.75 0.19 13.02
C VAL A 122 15.22 -1.22 12.68
N ASP A 123 15.25 -2.08 13.69
CA ASP A 123 15.58 -3.48 13.57
C ASP A 123 14.33 -4.32 13.84
N PHE A 124 13.89 -5.05 12.82
CA PHE A 124 12.82 -6.03 13.00
C PHE A 124 13.34 -7.14 13.91
N HIS A 125 12.52 -7.54 14.88
CA HIS A 125 12.96 -8.52 15.88
C HIS A 125 13.40 -9.84 15.25
N ASP A 126 12.68 -10.28 14.21
CA ASP A 126 12.96 -11.50 13.48
C ASP A 126 12.48 -11.46 12.01
N ALA A 127 12.74 -12.53 11.27
CA ALA A 127 12.35 -12.67 9.87
C ALA A 127 10.82 -12.75 9.67
N PHE A 128 10.08 -13.18 10.69
CA PHE A 128 8.62 -13.26 10.63
C PHE A 128 8.02 -11.85 10.70
N ALA A 129 8.45 -11.03 11.66
CA ALA A 129 8.09 -9.62 11.77
C ALA A 129 8.41 -8.86 10.47
N ALA A 130 9.65 -8.99 9.98
CA ALA A 130 10.11 -8.35 8.74
C ALA A 130 9.33 -8.80 7.49
N THR A 131 8.64 -9.95 7.55
CA THR A 131 7.78 -10.46 6.47
C THR A 131 6.33 -10.00 6.61
N VAL A 132 5.75 -10.05 7.82
CA VAL A 132 4.32 -9.79 8.05
C VAL A 132 4.02 -8.30 8.08
N ILE A 133 4.90 -7.50 8.69
CA ILE A 133 4.69 -6.06 8.86
C ILE A 133 4.58 -5.33 7.51
N PRO A 134 5.43 -5.62 6.49
CA PRO A 134 5.28 -4.96 5.18
C PRO A 134 3.94 -5.21 4.50
N ASP A 135 3.35 -6.40 4.66
CA ASP A 135 2.02 -6.68 4.11
C ASP A 135 0.93 -5.88 4.84
N PHE A 136 1.05 -5.75 6.16
CA PHE A 136 0.16 -4.91 6.98
C PHE A 136 0.28 -3.44 6.58
N ASP A 137 1.50 -2.94 6.46
CA ASP A 137 1.80 -1.57 6.05
C ASP A 137 1.34 -1.28 4.63
N ALA A 138 1.49 -2.24 3.73
CA ALA A 138 1.02 -2.11 2.36
C ALA A 138 -0.50 -2.00 2.32
N ALA A 139 -1.22 -2.77 3.15
CA ALA A 139 -2.66 -2.66 3.30
C ALA A 139 -3.06 -1.27 3.82
N ILE A 140 -2.39 -0.76 4.85
CA ILE A 140 -2.68 0.59 5.37
C ILE A 140 -2.35 1.67 4.34
N ALA A 141 -1.21 1.58 3.65
CA ALA A 141 -0.82 2.55 2.62
C ALA A 141 -1.85 2.59 1.48
N MET A 142 -2.33 1.42 1.03
CA MET A 142 -3.42 1.34 0.06
C MET A 142 -4.72 1.98 0.56
N MET A 143 -5.18 1.60 1.77
CA MET A 143 -6.43 2.15 2.32
C MET A 143 -6.34 3.66 2.54
N SER A 144 -5.20 4.14 3.03
CA SER A 144 -4.92 5.57 3.19
C SER A 144 -4.89 6.29 1.83
N GLY A 145 -4.42 5.65 0.77
CA GLY A 145 -4.52 6.15 -0.60
C GLY A 145 -5.97 6.33 -1.07
N PHE A 146 -6.84 5.34 -0.81
CA PHE A 146 -8.27 5.44 -1.14
C PHE A 146 -8.99 6.50 -0.30
N LEU A 147 -8.65 6.61 0.99
CA LEU A 147 -9.21 7.64 1.87
C LEU A 147 -8.75 9.05 1.43
N THR A 148 -7.48 9.22 1.08
CA THR A 148 -6.98 10.48 0.50
C THR A 148 -7.80 10.92 -0.72
N ALA A 149 -8.17 9.99 -1.59
CA ALA A 149 -8.95 10.28 -2.79
C ALA A 149 -10.43 10.54 -2.52
N SER A 150 -10.96 10.07 -1.39
CA SER A 150 -12.39 10.14 -1.07
C SER A 150 -12.74 11.10 0.07
N SER A 151 -11.76 11.64 0.79
CA SER A 151 -11.98 12.61 1.86
C SER A 151 -12.40 13.99 1.33
N LEU A 152 -13.31 14.65 2.06
CA LEU A 152 -13.85 15.98 1.72
C LEU A 152 -12.98 17.15 2.22
N THR A 153 -12.15 16.93 3.24
CA THR A 153 -11.37 18.01 3.88
C THR A 153 -9.89 17.87 3.59
N ASP A 154 -9.20 19.00 3.40
CA ASP A 154 -7.75 19.03 3.20
C ASP A 154 -6.98 18.43 4.37
N GLN A 155 -7.45 18.69 5.60
CA GLN A 155 -6.85 18.13 6.80
C GLN A 155 -6.91 16.60 6.83
N ALA A 156 -8.05 16.00 6.46
CA ALA A 156 -8.16 14.55 6.39
C ALA A 156 -7.28 13.98 5.26
N ARG A 157 -7.28 14.62 4.09
CA ARG A 157 -6.40 14.24 2.97
C ARG A 157 -4.93 14.27 3.38
N LEU A 158 -4.50 15.32 4.07
CA LEU A 158 -3.14 15.47 4.58
C LEU A 158 -2.78 14.37 5.59
N ALA A 159 -3.67 14.09 6.55
CA ALA A 159 -3.47 13.04 7.54
C ALA A 159 -3.32 11.65 6.88
N HIS A 160 -4.16 11.32 5.90
CA HIS A 160 -4.06 10.07 5.15
C HIS A 160 -2.81 9.99 4.27
N ARG A 161 -2.41 11.10 3.64
CA ARG A 161 -1.11 11.16 2.93
C ARG A 161 0.03 10.87 3.90
N LYS A 162 0.03 11.48 5.09
CA LYS A 162 1.10 11.33 6.09
C LYS A 162 1.22 9.87 6.53
N ARG A 163 0.08 9.28 6.90
CA ARG A 163 0.00 7.85 7.25
C ARG A 163 0.55 6.98 6.11
N LYS A 164 0.09 7.21 4.87
CA LYS A 164 0.57 6.49 3.69
C LYS A 164 2.09 6.57 3.51
N ALA A 165 2.69 7.75 3.69
CA ALA A 165 4.14 7.95 3.56
C ALA A 165 4.92 7.14 4.61
N ILE A 166 4.48 7.18 5.87
CA ILE A 166 5.09 6.46 6.99
C ILE A 166 5.10 4.95 6.71
N HIS A 167 3.96 4.38 6.32
CA HIS A 167 3.88 2.95 6.03
C HIS A 167 4.68 2.54 4.78
N CYS A 168 4.79 3.42 3.76
CA CYS A 168 5.67 3.16 2.62
C CYS A 168 7.15 3.12 3.02
N ALA A 169 7.57 3.99 3.94
CA ALA A 169 8.94 4.00 4.45
C ALA A 169 9.25 2.75 5.26
N SER A 170 8.33 2.30 6.11
CA SER A 170 8.54 1.08 6.89
C SER A 170 8.66 -0.19 6.04
N ILE A 171 7.93 -0.27 4.91
CA ILE A 171 8.13 -1.34 3.92
C ILE A 171 9.56 -1.35 3.37
N LEU A 172 10.13 -0.18 3.08
CA LEU A 172 11.53 -0.07 2.62
C LEU A 172 12.50 -0.49 3.71
N GLU A 173 12.22 -0.19 4.99
CA GLU A 173 13.07 -0.66 6.09
C GLU A 173 13.05 -2.17 6.27
N ALA A 174 11.91 -2.82 6.08
CA ALA A 174 11.87 -4.28 6.07
C ALA A 174 12.72 -4.87 4.95
N VAL A 175 12.74 -4.22 3.79
CA VAL A 175 13.61 -4.62 2.68
C VAL A 175 15.09 -4.43 3.04
N ASN A 176 15.45 -3.31 3.66
CA ASN A 176 16.81 -3.08 4.16
C ASN A 176 17.21 -4.16 5.17
N TRP A 177 16.31 -4.53 6.07
CA TRP A 177 16.51 -5.62 7.01
C TRP A 177 16.81 -6.95 6.29
N HIS A 178 15.96 -7.36 5.35
CA HIS A 178 16.17 -8.60 4.59
C HIS A 178 17.47 -8.60 3.78
N ASN A 179 17.86 -7.45 3.22
CA ASN A 179 19.13 -7.30 2.50
C ASN A 179 20.33 -7.46 3.46
N ARG A 180 20.26 -6.93 4.69
CA ARG A 180 21.32 -7.10 5.71
C ARG A 180 21.48 -8.57 6.15
N GLN A 181 20.39 -9.31 6.24
CA GLN A 181 20.41 -10.75 6.59
C GLN A 181 20.93 -11.65 5.45
N GLY A 182 21.03 -11.12 4.23
CA GLY A 182 21.54 -11.83 3.07
C GLY A 182 20.49 -12.67 2.33
N PRO A 183 20.92 -13.42 1.29
CA PRO A 183 20.03 -14.04 0.31
C PRO A 183 19.17 -15.21 0.84
N LEU A 184 19.44 -15.69 2.05
CA LEU A 184 18.71 -16.79 2.69
C LEU A 184 17.68 -16.32 3.72
N SER A 185 17.43 -15.01 3.82
CA SER A 185 16.46 -14.46 4.78
C SER A 185 15.00 -14.84 4.49
N GLY A 186 14.71 -15.35 3.29
CA GLY A 186 13.43 -15.97 2.91
C GLY A 186 12.26 -14.99 2.70
N GLY A 187 12.31 -13.77 3.24
CA GLY A 187 11.23 -12.78 3.13
C GLY A 187 11.30 -11.87 1.90
N ASP A 188 12.35 -11.98 1.10
CA ASP A 188 12.49 -11.23 -0.15
C ASP A 188 11.40 -11.58 -1.20
N HIS A 189 10.77 -12.76 -1.12
CA HIS A 189 9.63 -13.12 -1.97
C HIS A 189 8.30 -12.62 -1.41
N SER A 190 8.13 -12.64 -0.09
CA SER A 190 6.89 -12.20 0.56
C SER A 190 6.68 -10.70 0.42
N ILE A 191 7.75 -9.91 0.43
CA ILE A 191 7.68 -8.44 0.41
C ILE A 191 7.50 -7.87 -1.01
N VAL A 192 7.58 -8.70 -2.06
CA VAL A 192 7.38 -8.24 -3.46
C VAL A 192 6.04 -7.53 -3.66
N VAL A 193 4.98 -8.02 -3.00
CA VAL A 193 3.65 -7.40 -3.11
C VAL A 193 3.65 -6.02 -2.46
N ALA A 194 4.24 -5.90 -1.27
CA ALA A 194 4.37 -4.63 -0.55
C ALA A 194 5.19 -3.60 -1.35
N LEU A 195 6.35 -4.00 -1.90
CA LEU A 195 7.17 -3.15 -2.78
C LEU A 195 6.41 -2.63 -4.00
N LYS A 196 5.65 -3.51 -4.66
CA LYS A 196 4.79 -3.10 -5.79
C LYS A 196 3.73 -2.11 -5.34
N ILE A 197 3.10 -2.33 -4.19
CA ILE A 197 2.15 -1.38 -3.64
C ILE A 197 2.82 -0.01 -3.44
N VAL A 198 4.01 0.06 -2.84
CA VAL A 198 4.78 1.30 -2.67
C VAL A 198 4.99 2.01 -4.01
N ILE A 199 5.41 1.29 -5.06
CA ILE A 199 5.59 1.85 -6.41
C ILE A 199 4.32 2.56 -6.92
N HIS A 200 3.13 2.07 -6.55
CA HIS A 200 1.86 2.64 -7.01
C HIS A 200 1.26 3.68 -6.08
N VAL A 201 1.49 3.58 -4.77
CA VAL A 201 0.78 4.41 -3.79
C VAL A 201 1.65 5.44 -3.11
N ALA A 202 2.98 5.25 -3.07
CA ALA A 202 3.88 6.16 -2.37
C ALA A 202 3.72 7.61 -2.88
N PRO A 203 3.85 8.61 -1.99
CA PRO A 203 3.86 10.00 -2.43
C PRO A 203 5.19 10.38 -3.10
N SER A 204 6.31 9.83 -2.64
CA SER A 204 7.66 10.16 -3.10
C SER A 204 8.07 9.33 -4.33
N GLU A 205 8.44 10.00 -5.42
CA GLU A 205 9.01 9.33 -6.61
C GLU A 205 10.36 8.66 -6.30
N MET A 206 11.15 9.22 -5.37
CA MET A 206 12.40 8.61 -4.92
C MET A 206 12.14 7.24 -4.28
N GLN A 207 11.11 7.12 -3.42
CA GLN A 207 10.72 5.84 -2.83
C GLN A 207 10.26 4.85 -3.91
N LYS A 208 9.47 5.32 -4.89
CA LYS A 208 9.02 4.46 -5.99
C LYS A 208 10.18 3.96 -6.84
N GLU A 209 11.13 4.83 -7.18
CA GLU A 209 12.29 4.45 -7.98
C GLU A 209 13.17 3.46 -7.21
N LYS A 210 13.41 3.72 -5.93
CA LYS A 210 14.15 2.79 -5.07
C LYS A 210 13.51 1.40 -5.04
N CYS A 211 12.18 1.32 -4.92
CA CYS A 211 11.46 0.05 -5.01
C CYS A 211 11.61 -0.64 -6.37
N ARG A 212 11.62 0.11 -7.49
CA ARG A 212 11.83 -0.44 -8.83
C ARG A 212 13.24 -1.01 -8.97
N GLU A 213 14.25 -0.28 -8.52
CA GLU A 213 15.65 -0.73 -8.49
C GLU A 213 15.78 -2.03 -7.69
N LEU A 214 15.23 -2.07 -6.47
CA LEU A 214 15.27 -3.26 -5.61
C LEU A 214 14.61 -4.47 -6.27
N LEU A 215 13.43 -4.31 -6.87
CA LEU A 215 12.75 -5.40 -7.58
C LEU A 215 13.54 -5.86 -8.81
N ALA A 216 14.18 -4.95 -9.54
CA ALA A 216 15.01 -5.28 -10.69
C ALA A 216 16.28 -6.05 -10.26
N GLU A 217 16.96 -5.59 -9.22
CA GLU A 217 18.14 -6.24 -8.65
C GLU A 217 17.80 -7.65 -8.15
N TRP A 218 16.74 -7.79 -7.37
CA TRP A 218 16.26 -9.09 -6.88
C TRP A 218 15.84 -10.03 -8.01
N GLY A 219 15.23 -9.51 -9.07
CA GLY A 219 14.88 -10.27 -10.26
C GLY A 219 16.12 -10.79 -10.99
N LYS A 220 17.13 -9.93 -11.15
CA LYS A 220 18.42 -10.28 -11.77
C LYS A 220 19.18 -11.32 -10.96
N ALA A 221 19.31 -11.13 -9.64
CA ALA A 221 20.01 -12.05 -8.74
C ALA A 221 19.42 -13.48 -8.77
N ARG A 222 18.14 -13.61 -9.13
CA ARG A 222 17.41 -14.88 -9.18
C ARG A 222 17.20 -15.44 -10.58
N GLY A 223 17.78 -14.82 -11.62
CA GLY A 223 17.61 -15.27 -12.99
C GLY A 223 16.18 -15.17 -13.52
N VAL A 224 15.35 -14.32 -12.91
CA VAL A 224 13.97 -13.99 -13.34
C VAL A 224 13.88 -12.54 -13.83
N GLU A 225 15.01 -12.04 -14.35
CA GLU A 225 15.12 -10.73 -14.99
C GLU A 225 14.05 -10.60 -16.08
N GLY A 226 13.36 -9.46 -16.15
CA GLY A 226 12.22 -9.27 -17.05
C GLY A 226 10.86 -9.60 -16.43
N ILE A 227 10.73 -10.68 -15.63
CA ILE A 227 9.45 -10.97 -14.96
C ILE A 227 9.18 -9.87 -13.94
N ALA A 228 10.15 -9.54 -13.08
CA ALA A 228 10.00 -8.48 -12.08
C ALA A 228 9.64 -7.10 -12.67
N THR A 229 10.11 -6.78 -13.89
CA THR A 229 9.93 -5.48 -14.56
C THR A 229 8.66 -5.41 -15.43
N VAL A 230 8.26 -6.49 -16.09
CA VAL A 230 7.03 -6.55 -16.93
C VAL A 230 5.76 -6.26 -16.11
N TRP A 231 5.78 -6.54 -14.82
CA TRP A 231 4.64 -6.36 -13.93
C TRP A 231 4.36 -4.90 -13.50
N GLY A 232 5.29 -3.97 -13.73
CA GLY A 232 5.12 -2.55 -13.34
C GLY A 232 4.15 -1.76 -14.22
N SER A 233 3.99 -2.14 -15.49
CA SER A 233 3.14 -1.44 -16.48
C SER A 233 1.64 -1.69 -16.29
N LEU A 234 1.25 -2.84 -15.74
CA LEU A 234 -0.16 -3.25 -15.62
C LEU A 234 -0.91 -2.57 -14.47
N LEU A 235 -0.22 -2.30 -13.35
CA LEU A 235 -0.81 -1.63 -12.19
C LEU A 235 -0.80 -0.10 -12.33
N ALA A 236 0.05 0.44 -13.21
CA ALA A 236 -0.03 1.83 -13.60
C ALA A 236 -1.43 2.17 -14.12
N GLY A 237 -2.14 1.31 -14.84
CA GLY A 237 -3.51 1.62 -15.30
C GLY A 237 -4.55 1.86 -14.18
N ALA A 238 -4.37 1.28 -13.00
CA ALA A 238 -5.31 1.36 -11.88
C ALA A 238 -4.97 2.44 -10.83
N PHE A 239 -3.70 2.89 -10.82
CA PHE A 239 -3.19 3.91 -9.90
C PHE A 239 -2.61 5.13 -10.59
N ALA A 240 -2.34 5.06 -11.90
CA ALA A 240 -1.93 6.20 -12.68
C ALA A 240 -3.09 7.19 -12.74
N PRO A 241 -2.79 8.47 -12.57
CA PRO A 241 -3.64 9.50 -13.12
C PRO A 241 -3.64 9.27 -14.64
N ARG A 242 -4.75 8.85 -15.26
CA ARG A 242 -4.87 8.99 -16.73
C ARG A 242 -4.89 10.45 -17.17
N PHE A 243 -4.88 11.38 -16.23
CA PHE A 243 -4.51 12.79 -16.34
C PHE A 243 -3.97 13.15 -14.96
N ASN A 244 -2.76 13.71 -14.85
CA ASN A 244 -2.32 14.36 -13.62
C ASN A 244 -3.00 15.74 -13.58
N PRO A 245 -4.12 15.95 -12.84
CA PRO A 245 -4.79 17.24 -12.78
C PRO A 245 -4.15 18.15 -11.72
N TRP A 246 -3.04 17.70 -11.10
CA TRP A 246 -2.35 18.40 -10.01
C TRP A 246 -1.02 19.03 -10.44
N GLU A 247 -0.62 18.88 -11.70
CA GLU A 247 0.37 19.78 -12.29
C GLU A 247 -0.36 21.01 -12.81
N PRO A 248 -0.16 22.21 -12.22
CA PRO A 248 -0.46 23.43 -12.96
C PRO A 248 0.48 23.43 -14.15
N THR A 249 -0.04 23.18 -15.35
CA THR A 249 0.63 23.64 -16.57
C THR A 249 0.75 25.15 -16.43
N ASN A 250 1.94 25.62 -16.09
CA ASN A 250 2.33 27.00 -16.28
C ASN A 250 2.19 27.29 -17.78
N HIS A 251 0.99 27.73 -18.18
CA HIS A 251 0.81 28.49 -19.39
C HIS A 251 1.51 29.83 -19.16
N PHE A 252 2.82 29.83 -19.40
CA PHE A 252 3.48 31.04 -19.88
C PHE A 252 2.85 31.35 -21.24
N TYR A 253 1.85 32.24 -21.20
CA TYR A 253 1.62 33.13 -22.32
C TYR A 253 2.76 34.15 -22.29
N ASP A 254 3.65 34.05 -23.28
CA ASP A 254 4.12 35.18 -24.09
C ASP A 254 4.20 34.69 -25.54
#